data_AF-A0A2P5K6L8-F1
#
_entry.id   AF-A0A2P5K6L8-F1
#
_cell.length_a   1.000
_cell.length_b   1.000
_cell.length_c   1.000
_cell.angle_alpha   90.00
_cell.angle_beta   90.00
_cell.angle_gamma   90.00
#
_symmetry.space_group_name_H-M   'P 1'
#
loop_
_entity.id
_entity.type
_entity.pdbx_description
1 polymer ?
#
loop_
_entity_poly.entity_id
_entity_poly.type
_entity_poly.pdbx_seq_one_letter_code
_entity_poly.pdbx_strand_id
1 'polypeptide(L)'
;MQSKLATWSTENKERKFNRLLRLIADRDWLSEAARITLVSSGARTPGVDGVDRRTLGANLQHELATIREELLAGSYSPLPARRVYIPKANGKLRPLGIPSLRDRIVQRAMLMAMEPIWESDFHPASYGFRPARSVHHAIRTVKLQLQDGGEHSVAGRWVIEGDLASYFDTVHHRLLLKGIRKRLADQRFLALLWKFIKAGCVDRDLFRAASEGVPQGGVITLPTIEQTRE
;
A
#
# COMPACT_ATOMS: atom_id res chain seq x y z
N MET A 1 -18.93 4.73 -1.74
CA MET A 1 -18.51 3.92 -2.91
C MET A 1 -17.75 2.65 -2.54
N GLN A 2 -16.84 2.68 -1.55
CA GLN A 2 -16.10 1.49 -1.09
C GLN A 2 -17.00 0.30 -0.70
N SER A 3 -18.12 0.54 -0.01
CA SER A 3 -19.07 -0.52 0.36
C SER A 3 -19.65 -1.26 -0.85
N LYS A 4 -19.91 -0.56 -1.97
CA LYS A 4 -20.40 -1.20 -3.21
C LYS A 4 -19.36 -2.10 -3.85
N LEU A 5 -18.09 -1.69 -3.84
CA LEU A 5 -16.98 -2.53 -4.31
C LEU A 5 -16.85 -3.81 -3.47
N ALA A 6 -16.94 -3.68 -2.14
CA ALA A 6 -16.90 -4.82 -1.23
C ALA A 6 -18.08 -5.78 -1.45
N THR A 7 -19.30 -5.25 -1.61
CA THR A 7 -20.50 -6.06 -1.91
C THR A 7 -20.32 -6.84 -3.22
N TRP A 8 -19.96 -6.15 -4.30
CA TRP A 8 -19.75 -6.79 -5.61
C TRP A 8 -18.62 -7.82 -5.62
N SER A 9 -17.60 -7.62 -4.79
CA SER A 9 -16.49 -8.54 -4.62
C SER A 9 -16.90 -9.82 -3.88
N THR A 10 -17.77 -9.66 -2.87
CA THR A 10 -18.29 -10.77 -2.06
C THR A 10 -19.30 -11.61 -2.84
N GLU A 11 -20.13 -10.98 -3.66
CA GLU A 11 -21.14 -11.65 -4.49
C GLU A 11 -20.54 -12.52 -5.60
N ASN A 12 -19.39 -12.14 -6.16
CA ASN A 12 -18.74 -12.90 -7.22
C ASN A 12 -17.20 -12.83 -7.12
N LYS A 13 -16.61 -13.94 -6.64
CA LYS A 13 -15.16 -14.09 -6.44
C LYS A 13 -14.32 -14.10 -7.74
N GLU A 14 -14.93 -14.29 -8.90
CA GLU A 14 -14.25 -14.22 -10.20
C GLU A 14 -14.46 -12.87 -10.90
N ARG A 15 -15.20 -11.94 -10.29
CA ARG A 15 -15.48 -10.64 -10.88
C ARG A 15 -14.20 -9.84 -11.08
N LYS A 16 -13.98 -9.43 -12.33
CA LYS A 16 -12.91 -8.51 -12.69
C LYS A 16 -13.40 -7.08 -12.64
N PHE A 17 -12.74 -6.26 -11.81
CA PHE A 17 -13.04 -4.85 -11.68
C PHE A 17 -12.39 -4.05 -12.82
N ASN A 18 -13.19 -3.19 -13.45
CA ASN A 18 -12.79 -2.28 -14.51
C ASN A 18 -13.11 -0.83 -14.13
N ARG A 19 -12.61 0.13 -14.91
CA ARG A 19 -12.84 1.58 -14.73
C ARG A 19 -12.38 2.13 -13.36
N LEU A 20 -11.46 1.45 -12.69
CA LEU A 20 -10.88 1.89 -11.44
C LEU A 20 -10.07 3.18 -11.60
N LEU A 21 -9.45 3.40 -12.76
CA LEU A 21 -8.75 4.65 -13.01
C LEU A 21 -9.73 5.86 -12.97
N ARG A 22 -10.94 5.69 -13.48
CA ARG A 22 -11.97 6.74 -13.46
C ARG A 22 -12.45 7.00 -12.04
N LEU A 23 -12.53 5.95 -11.21
CA LEU A 23 -12.87 6.06 -9.79
C LEU A 23 -11.80 6.84 -9.03
N ILE A 24 -10.52 6.50 -9.20
CA ILE A 24 -9.45 7.21 -8.48
C ILE A 24 -9.22 8.64 -8.97
N ALA A 25 -9.67 8.97 -10.18
CA ALA A 25 -9.62 10.32 -10.73
C ALA A 25 -10.86 11.16 -10.39
N ASP A 26 -11.81 10.60 -9.64
CA ASP A 26 -12.96 11.34 -9.14
C ASP A 26 -12.52 12.40 -8.11
N ARG A 27 -13.19 13.56 -8.12
CA ARG A 27 -12.81 14.71 -7.29
C ARG A 27 -12.97 14.42 -5.80
N ASP A 28 -14.07 13.80 -5.42
CA ASP A 28 -14.36 13.50 -4.02
C ASP A 28 -13.42 12.39 -3.53
N TRP A 29 -13.14 11.42 -4.40
CA TRP A 29 -12.20 10.34 -4.11
C TRP A 29 -10.77 10.85 -3.87
N LEU A 30 -10.27 11.73 -4.76
CA LEU A 30 -8.95 12.35 -4.61
C LEU A 30 -8.87 13.25 -3.38
N SER A 31 -9.95 14.00 -3.10
CA SER A 31 -10.02 14.86 -1.92
C SER A 31 -9.96 14.04 -0.63
N GLU A 32 -10.65 12.91 -0.57
CA GLU A 32 -10.60 12.01 0.59
C GLU A 32 -9.21 11.35 0.73
N ALA A 33 -8.62 10.90 -0.38
CA ALA A 33 -7.25 10.38 -0.39
C ALA A 33 -6.24 11.42 0.11
N ALA A 34 -6.40 12.68 -0.29
CA ALA A 34 -5.58 13.79 0.17
C ALA A 34 -5.77 14.05 1.66
N ARG A 35 -7.01 14.11 2.14
CA ARG A 35 -7.34 14.30 3.56
C ARG A 35 -6.66 13.26 4.43
N ILE A 36 -6.79 11.98 4.08
CA ILE A 36 -6.16 10.88 4.84
C ILE A 36 -4.63 10.99 4.80
N THR A 37 -4.06 11.31 3.63
CA THR A 37 -2.61 11.45 3.47
C THR A 37 -2.06 12.60 4.32
N LEU A 38 -2.73 13.75 4.35
CA LEU A 38 -2.27 14.97 5.04
C LEU A 38 -2.42 14.95 6.56
N VAL A 39 -3.30 14.08 7.09
CA VAL A 39 -3.46 13.87 8.53
C VAL A 39 -2.33 12.98 9.07
N SER A 40 -1.75 12.10 8.24
CA SER A 40 -0.67 11.21 8.67
C SER A 40 0.58 11.96 9.11
N SER A 41 1.29 11.43 10.10
CA SER A 41 2.57 11.97 10.59
C SER A 41 3.62 12.08 9.48
N GLY A 42 3.58 11.14 8.52
CA GLY A 42 4.46 11.11 7.35
C GLY A 42 4.28 12.31 6.40
N ALA A 43 3.16 13.03 6.44
CA ALA A 43 2.91 14.19 5.58
C ALA A 43 3.89 15.36 5.81
N ARG A 44 4.60 15.36 6.95
CA ARG A 44 5.61 16.37 7.28
C ARG A 44 6.94 16.13 6.58
N THR A 45 7.17 14.92 6.07
CA THR A 45 8.44 14.56 5.44
C THR A 45 8.30 14.69 3.92
N PRO A 46 9.04 15.63 3.28
CA PRO A 46 8.97 15.82 1.84
C PRO A 46 9.67 14.69 1.09
N GLY A 47 9.23 14.48 -0.16
CA GLY A 47 9.87 13.58 -1.11
C GLY A 47 11.11 14.21 -1.74
N VAL A 48 11.43 13.80 -2.97
CA VAL A 48 12.53 14.38 -3.76
C VAL A 48 12.24 15.81 -4.24
N ASP A 49 10.96 16.17 -4.29
CA ASP A 49 10.43 17.47 -4.73
C ASP A 49 10.51 18.56 -3.66
N GLY A 50 10.82 18.21 -2.41
CA GLY A 50 10.90 19.17 -1.31
C GLY A 50 9.53 19.70 -0.84
N VAL A 51 8.42 19.28 -1.46
CA VAL A 51 7.08 19.78 -1.15
C VAL A 51 6.57 19.13 0.14
N ASP A 52 6.27 19.97 1.12
CA ASP A 52 5.71 19.56 2.40
C ASP A 52 4.19 19.83 2.48
N ARG A 53 3.57 19.38 3.58
CA ARG A 53 2.13 19.58 3.81
C ARG A 53 1.71 21.05 3.77
N ARG A 54 2.56 21.99 4.23
CA ARG A 54 2.21 23.42 4.29
C ARG A 54 2.12 24.00 2.89
N THR A 55 3.14 23.72 2.08
CA THR A 55 3.24 24.16 0.69
C THR A 55 2.10 23.56 -0.15
N LEU A 56 1.86 22.26 0.01
CA LEU A 56 0.77 21.60 -0.71
C LEU A 56 -0.61 22.10 -0.24
N GLY A 57 -0.79 22.33 1.07
CA GLY A 57 -2.07 22.75 1.63
C GLY A 57 -2.59 24.07 1.04
N ALA A 58 -1.70 25.01 0.75
CA ALA A 58 -2.06 26.30 0.15
C ALA A 58 -2.62 26.17 -1.27
N ASN A 59 -2.10 25.21 -2.05
CA ASN A 59 -2.45 24.99 -3.46
C ASN A 59 -3.18 23.66 -3.71
N LEU A 60 -3.74 23.05 -2.65
CA LEU A 60 -4.21 21.66 -2.70
C LEU A 60 -5.26 21.44 -3.78
N GLN A 61 -6.24 22.35 -3.91
CA GLN A 61 -7.31 22.20 -4.90
C GLN A 61 -6.79 22.25 -6.34
N HIS A 62 -5.83 23.13 -6.60
CA HIS A 62 -5.18 23.21 -7.91
C HIS A 62 -4.40 21.93 -8.19
N GLU A 63 -3.62 21.45 -7.21
CA GLU A 63 -2.85 20.21 -7.36
C GLU A 63 -3.75 19.00 -7.63
N LEU A 64 -4.87 18.87 -6.92
CA LEU A 64 -5.82 17.77 -7.14
C LEU A 64 -6.47 17.83 -8.52
N ALA A 65 -6.74 19.04 -9.03
CA ALA A 65 -7.23 19.22 -10.40
C ALA A 65 -6.18 18.77 -11.44
N THR A 66 -4.92 19.17 -11.25
CA THR A 66 -3.80 18.78 -12.10
C THR A 66 -3.57 17.26 -12.09
N ILE A 67 -3.55 16.64 -10.90
CA ILE A 67 -3.46 15.18 -10.75
C ILE A 67 -4.59 14.50 -11.53
N ARG A 68 -5.83 14.98 -11.37
CA ARG A 68 -6.98 14.42 -12.06
C ARG A 68 -6.83 14.49 -13.57
N GLU A 69 -6.42 15.63 -14.11
CA GLU A 69 -6.21 15.81 -15.55
C GLU A 69 -5.14 14.86 -16.08
N GLU A 70 -4.00 14.75 -15.40
CA GLU A 70 -2.93 13.83 -15.79
C GLU A 70 -3.31 12.36 -15.69
N LEU A 71 -4.08 11.96 -14.68
CA LEU A 71 -4.60 10.60 -14.56
C LEU A 71 -5.56 10.27 -15.71
N LEU A 72 -6.47 11.20 -16.03
CA LEU A 72 -7.43 11.04 -17.11
C LEU A 72 -6.79 11.11 -18.51
N ALA A 73 -5.70 11.85 -18.67
CA ALA A 73 -4.89 11.87 -19.89
C ALA A 73 -3.92 10.68 -20.00
N GLY A 74 -3.58 10.04 -18.87
CA GLY A 74 -2.56 8.98 -18.81
C GLY A 74 -1.11 9.49 -18.81
N SER A 75 -0.93 10.81 -18.76
CA SER A 75 0.37 11.49 -18.70
C SER A 75 1.01 11.48 -17.31
N TYR A 76 0.26 11.12 -16.27
CA TYR A 76 0.79 11.05 -14.89
C TYR A 76 2.05 10.16 -14.83
N SER A 77 3.12 10.72 -14.28
CA SER A 77 4.40 10.02 -14.07
C SER A 77 4.84 10.18 -12.62
N PRO A 78 4.95 9.10 -11.85
CA PRO A 78 5.45 9.16 -10.48
C PRO A 78 6.88 9.65 -10.40
N LEU A 79 7.21 10.35 -9.31
CA LEU A 79 8.58 10.73 -8.99
C LEU A 79 9.31 9.57 -8.30
N PRO A 80 10.64 9.47 -8.46
CA PRO A 80 11.42 8.50 -7.70
C PRO A 80 11.34 8.80 -6.20
N ALA A 81 11.28 7.75 -5.38
CA ALA A 81 11.22 7.92 -3.93
C ALA A 81 12.56 8.41 -3.36
N ARG A 82 12.53 9.30 -2.37
CA ARG A 82 13.73 9.78 -1.68
C ARG A 82 14.21 8.74 -0.67
N ARG A 83 15.46 8.27 -0.77
CA ARG A 83 16.01 7.28 0.16
C ARG A 83 16.42 7.93 1.48
N VAL A 84 15.97 7.36 2.58
CA VAL A 84 16.33 7.72 3.96
C VAL A 84 16.70 6.45 4.72
N TYR A 85 17.66 6.55 5.64
CA TYR A 85 18.11 5.41 6.43
C TYR A 85 17.63 5.54 7.88
N ILE A 86 16.91 4.54 8.37
CA ILE A 86 16.47 4.48 9.77
C ILE A 86 17.37 3.49 10.52
N PRO A 87 18.01 3.88 11.62
CA PRO A 87 18.82 2.98 12.42
C PRO A 87 17.95 1.89 13.07
N LYS A 88 18.39 0.63 13.00
CA LYS A 88 17.83 -0.48 13.78
C LYS A 88 18.59 -0.61 15.10
N ALA A 89 17.95 -1.24 16.08
CA ALA A 89 18.57 -1.57 17.37
C ALA A 89 19.83 -2.44 17.23
N ASN A 90 19.97 -3.21 16.14
CA ASN A 90 21.13 -4.06 15.86
C ASN A 90 22.26 -3.34 15.09
N GLY A 91 22.23 -2.02 14.98
CA GLY A 91 23.25 -1.21 14.29
C GLY A 91 23.16 -1.21 12.75
N LYS A 92 22.31 -2.06 12.15
CA LYS A 92 22.06 -2.04 10.69
C LYS A 92 21.10 -0.90 10.34
N LEU A 93 21.21 -0.37 9.12
CA LEU A 93 20.29 0.65 8.61
C LEU A 93 19.15 0.01 7.81
N ARG A 94 17.91 0.47 8.03
CA ARG A 94 16.74 0.14 7.19
C ARG A 94 16.56 1.24 6.13
N PRO A 95 16.69 0.90 4.83
CA PRO A 95 16.46 1.87 3.77
C PRO A 95 14.95 2.09 3.56
N LEU A 96 14.47 3.31 3.79
CA LEU A 96 13.09 3.76 3.52
C LEU A 96 13.07 4.64 2.27
N GLY A 97 12.11 4.42 1.38
CA GLY A 97 11.80 5.30 0.26
C GLY A 97 10.61 6.19 0.62
N ILE A 98 10.80 7.51 0.61
CA ILE A 98 9.75 8.48 0.87
C ILE A 98 9.28 9.05 -0.47
N PRO A 99 8.08 8.69 -0.95
CA PRO A 99 7.54 9.25 -2.18
C PRO A 99 7.16 10.73 -1.99
N SER A 100 6.97 11.44 -3.10
CA SER A 100 6.41 12.79 -3.08
C SER A 100 5.02 12.79 -2.43
N LEU A 101 4.60 13.95 -1.89
CA LEU A 101 3.28 14.05 -1.27
C LEU A 101 2.16 13.84 -2.30
N ARG A 102 2.34 14.35 -3.53
CA ARG A 102 1.49 14.11 -4.70
C ARG A 102 1.34 12.60 -4.98
N ASP A 103 2.45 11.89 -5.05
CA ASP A 103 2.45 10.44 -5.29
C ASP A 103 1.76 9.68 -4.16
N ARG A 104 1.96 10.09 -2.91
CA ARG A 104 1.27 9.46 -1.77
C ARG A 104 -0.25 9.63 -1.84
N ILE A 105 -0.75 10.76 -2.33
CA ILE A 105 -2.19 10.98 -2.54
C ILE A 105 -2.73 10.01 -3.60
N VAL A 106 -2.07 9.92 -4.76
CA VAL A 106 -2.49 8.98 -5.81
C VAL A 106 -2.37 7.53 -5.34
N GLN A 107 -1.30 7.21 -4.62
CA GLN A 107 -1.12 5.90 -4.02
C GLN A 107 -2.22 5.56 -3.01
N ARG A 108 -2.64 6.54 -2.18
CA ARG A 108 -3.74 6.38 -1.25
C ARG A 108 -5.07 6.18 -1.98
N ALA A 109 -5.32 6.94 -3.03
CA ALA A 109 -6.51 6.79 -3.86
C ALA A 109 -6.60 5.40 -4.50
N MET A 110 -5.48 4.88 -5.01
CA MET A 110 -5.39 3.51 -5.55
C MET A 110 -5.62 2.46 -4.46
N LEU A 111 -5.00 2.62 -3.29
CA LEU A 111 -5.17 1.70 -2.17
C LEU A 111 -6.64 1.64 -1.71
N MET A 112 -7.30 2.78 -1.55
CA MET A 112 -8.72 2.87 -1.17
C MET A 112 -9.65 2.14 -2.15
N ALA A 113 -9.26 1.99 -3.42
CA ALA A 113 -10.06 1.30 -4.44
C ALA A 113 -9.79 -0.22 -4.42
N MET A 114 -8.56 -0.58 -4.08
CA MET A 114 -8.03 -1.95 -4.02
C MET A 114 -8.41 -2.69 -2.73
N GLU A 115 -8.35 -2.01 -1.57
CA GLU A 115 -8.67 -2.55 -0.23
C GLU A 115 -10.01 -3.32 -0.20
N PRO A 116 -11.16 -2.75 -0.61
CA PRO A 116 -12.45 -3.45 -0.51
C PRO A 116 -12.55 -4.68 -1.43
N ILE A 117 -11.75 -4.73 -2.50
CA ILE A 117 -11.73 -5.86 -3.43
C ILE A 117 -11.02 -7.05 -2.74
N TRP A 118 -9.84 -6.82 -2.17
CA TRP A 118 -9.06 -7.91 -1.57
C TRP A 118 -9.47 -8.28 -0.16
N GLU A 119 -10.13 -7.39 0.60
CA GLU A 119 -10.63 -7.74 1.93
C GLU A 119 -11.57 -8.94 1.89
N SER A 120 -12.32 -9.11 0.79
CA SER A 120 -13.17 -10.28 0.56
C SER A 120 -12.42 -11.58 0.23
N ASP A 121 -11.17 -11.49 -0.19
CA ASP A 121 -10.34 -12.63 -0.63
C ASP A 121 -9.35 -13.10 0.43
N PHE A 122 -8.93 -12.20 1.31
CA PHE A 122 -7.92 -12.50 2.31
C PHE A 122 -8.40 -13.58 3.29
N HIS A 123 -7.50 -14.52 3.58
CA HIS A 123 -7.77 -15.58 4.54
C HIS A 123 -8.16 -15.02 5.93
N PRO A 124 -9.12 -15.63 6.64
CA PRO A 124 -9.52 -15.18 7.98
C PRO A 124 -8.39 -15.14 9.01
N ALA A 125 -7.34 -15.96 8.82
CA ALA A 125 -6.14 -15.95 9.66
C ALA A 125 -5.04 -14.97 9.21
N SER A 126 -5.32 -14.06 8.26
CA SER A 126 -4.42 -12.96 7.90
C SER A 126 -4.77 -11.70 8.68
N TYR A 127 -3.83 -11.17 9.46
CA TYR A 127 -4.09 -10.03 10.37
C TYR A 127 -3.24 -8.80 10.07
N GLY A 128 -2.11 -8.94 9.37
CA GLY A 128 -1.20 -7.83 9.10
C GLY A 128 -1.77 -6.84 8.09
N PHE A 129 -1.61 -5.54 8.36
CA PHE A 129 -1.92 -4.43 7.46
C PHE A 129 -3.35 -4.42 6.89
N ARG A 130 -4.32 -4.94 7.65
CA ARG A 130 -5.72 -4.99 7.25
C ARG A 130 -6.56 -4.06 8.11
N PRO A 131 -7.55 -3.36 7.53
CA PRO A 131 -8.46 -2.52 8.30
C PRO A 131 -9.20 -3.36 9.35
N ALA A 132 -9.36 -2.80 10.55
CA ALA A 132 -10.03 -3.44 11.69
C ALA A 132 -9.42 -4.78 12.17
N ARG A 133 -8.17 -5.10 11.80
CA ARG A 133 -7.41 -6.25 12.31
C ARG A 133 -6.13 -5.78 12.98
N SER A 134 -5.78 -6.44 14.09
CA SER A 134 -4.59 -6.09 14.88
C SER A 134 -3.82 -7.35 15.29
N VAL A 135 -2.59 -7.13 15.78
CA VAL A 135 -1.75 -8.20 16.33
C VAL A 135 -2.44 -8.92 17.49
N HIS A 136 -3.25 -8.21 18.29
CA HIS A 136 -4.01 -8.82 19.39
C HIS A 136 -5.04 -9.86 18.90
N HIS A 137 -5.64 -9.66 17.73
CA HIS A 137 -6.53 -10.68 17.14
C HIS A 137 -5.77 -11.94 16.74
N ALA A 138 -4.55 -11.80 16.22
CA ALA A 138 -3.69 -12.94 15.89
C ALA A 138 -3.31 -13.72 17.15
N ILE A 139 -2.83 -13.03 18.19
CA ILE A 139 -2.49 -13.63 19.49
C ILE A 139 -3.68 -14.37 20.09
N ARG A 140 -4.87 -13.76 20.07
CA ARG A 140 -6.09 -14.39 20.58
C ARG A 140 -6.44 -15.66 19.81
N THR A 141 -6.33 -15.64 18.48
CA THR A 141 -6.65 -16.80 17.64
C THR A 141 -5.71 -17.96 17.92
N VAL A 142 -4.39 -17.69 18.01
CA VAL A 142 -3.39 -18.71 18.37
C VAL A 142 -3.68 -19.26 19.77
N LYS A 143 -3.99 -18.39 20.75
CA LYS A 143 -4.32 -18.82 22.11
C LYS A 143 -5.53 -19.76 22.14
N LEU A 144 -6.60 -19.45 21.41
CA LEU A 144 -7.76 -20.33 21.31
C LEU A 144 -7.39 -21.67 20.67
N GLN A 145 -6.64 -21.68 19.56
CA GLN A 145 -6.22 -22.90 18.87
C GLN A 145 -5.33 -23.80 19.72
N LEU A 146 -4.52 -23.22 20.62
CA LEU A 146 -3.72 -23.98 21.59
C LEU A 146 -4.55 -24.53 22.76
N GLN A 147 -5.71 -23.93 23.06
CA GLN A 147 -6.56 -24.28 24.21
C GLN A 147 -7.75 -25.20 23.85
N ASP A 148 -8.16 -25.28 22.58
CA ASP A 148 -9.37 -25.99 22.13
C ASP A 148 -9.24 -27.54 22.02
N GLY A 149 -8.32 -28.13 22.80
CA GLY A 149 -8.13 -29.58 22.85
C GLY A 149 -8.94 -30.22 23.97
N GLY A 150 -10.07 -30.86 23.64
CA GLY A 150 -10.66 -31.87 24.54
C GLY A 150 -9.70 -33.05 24.75
N GLU A 151 -9.95 -33.89 25.77
CA GLU A 151 -9.10 -35.03 26.21
C GLU A 151 -8.62 -35.99 25.10
N HIS A 152 -9.27 -35.96 23.93
CA HIS A 152 -8.99 -36.84 22.79
C HIS A 152 -8.45 -36.11 21.53
N SER A 153 -8.27 -34.79 21.58
CA SER A 153 -7.76 -33.99 20.47
C SER A 153 -6.28 -33.64 20.68
N VAL A 154 -5.45 -33.94 19.69
CA VAL A 154 -4.03 -33.53 19.66
C VAL A 154 -3.97 -32.03 19.36
N ALA A 155 -4.34 -31.19 20.32
CA ALA A 155 -4.23 -29.75 20.20
C ALA A 155 -2.75 -29.34 20.17
N GLY A 156 -2.38 -28.60 19.12
CA GLY A 156 -1.31 -27.58 19.08
C GLY A 156 0.00 -27.81 19.83
N ARG A 157 0.54 -29.04 19.91
CA ARG A 157 1.81 -29.29 20.65
C ARG A 157 3.05 -28.66 20.01
N TRP A 158 2.98 -28.31 18.73
CA TRP A 158 4.12 -27.84 17.95
C TRP A 158 3.75 -26.56 17.20
N VAL A 159 4.63 -25.56 17.29
CA VAL A 159 4.55 -24.31 16.52
C VAL A 159 5.69 -24.32 15.52
N ILE A 160 5.36 -24.11 14.25
CA ILE A 160 6.36 -23.94 13.18
C ILE A 160 6.51 -22.44 12.95
N GLU A 161 7.68 -21.91 13.29
CA GLU A 161 8.04 -20.53 12.98
C GLU A 161 8.65 -20.46 11.57
N GLY A 162 8.13 -19.56 10.75
CA GLY A 162 8.67 -19.26 9.44
C GLY A 162 8.65 -17.76 9.19
N ASP A 163 9.79 -17.21 8.78
CA ASP A 163 9.92 -15.82 8.36
C ASP A 163 10.43 -15.75 6.91
N LEU A 164 9.93 -14.76 6.16
CA LEU A 164 10.38 -14.50 4.79
C LEU A 164 11.52 -13.48 4.83
N ALA A 165 12.73 -13.96 4.61
CA ALA A 165 13.91 -13.10 4.51
C ALA A 165 13.73 -12.06 3.39
N SER A 166 13.90 -10.79 3.72
CA SER A 166 13.93 -9.68 2.76
C SER A 166 12.73 -9.66 1.80
N TYR A 167 11.52 -9.90 2.32
CA TYR A 167 10.29 -9.98 1.53
C TYR A 167 10.15 -8.81 0.52
N PHE A 168 10.28 -7.57 1.00
CA PHE A 168 10.12 -6.39 0.16
C PHE A 168 11.21 -6.23 -0.89
N ASP A 169 12.43 -6.70 -0.64
CA ASP A 169 13.55 -6.50 -1.55
C ASP A 169 13.55 -7.56 -2.68
N THR A 170 12.83 -8.68 -2.51
CA THR A 170 12.85 -9.85 -3.41
C THR A 170 11.55 -10.03 -4.22
N VAL A 171 10.55 -9.16 -4.06
CA VAL A 171 9.27 -9.29 -4.77
C VAL A 171 9.48 -9.17 -6.29
N HIS A 172 9.16 -10.23 -7.02
CA HIS A 172 9.23 -10.23 -8.48
C HIS A 172 8.01 -9.52 -9.11
N HIS A 173 8.24 -8.38 -9.76
CA HIS A 173 7.15 -7.49 -10.23
C HIS A 173 6.16 -8.16 -11.20
N ARG A 174 6.63 -9.09 -12.06
CA ARG A 174 5.75 -9.81 -12.99
C ARG A 174 4.80 -10.75 -12.26
N LEU A 175 5.26 -11.41 -11.19
CA LEU A 175 4.42 -12.33 -10.41
C LEU A 175 3.38 -11.55 -9.61
N LEU A 176 3.80 -10.44 -8.99
CA LEU A 176 2.90 -9.51 -8.30
C LEU A 176 1.78 -9.04 -9.24
N LEU A 177 2.14 -8.51 -10.41
CA LEU A 177 1.14 -8.06 -11.38
C LEU A 177 0.26 -9.20 -11.91
N LYS A 178 0.79 -10.42 -12.05
CA LYS A 178 -0.02 -11.58 -12.46
C LYS A 178 -1.10 -11.88 -11.43
N GLY A 179 -0.79 -11.76 -10.13
CA GLY A 179 -1.75 -11.88 -9.04
C GLY A 179 -2.83 -10.79 -9.11
N ILE A 180 -2.41 -9.52 -9.25
CA ILE A 180 -3.32 -8.38 -9.30
C ILE A 180 -4.28 -8.45 -10.51
N ARG A 181 -3.79 -8.90 -11.67
CA ARG A 181 -4.58 -9.08 -12.90
C ARG A 181 -5.70 -10.11 -12.79
N LYS A 182 -5.68 -10.99 -11.78
CA LYS A 182 -6.78 -11.94 -11.55
C LYS A 182 -8.08 -11.19 -11.22
N ARG A 183 -7.99 -10.10 -10.46
CA ARG A 183 -9.14 -9.31 -9.99
C ARG A 183 -9.28 -7.96 -10.67
N LEU A 184 -8.19 -7.38 -11.17
CA LEU A 184 -8.21 -6.09 -11.85
C LEU A 184 -8.02 -6.26 -13.36
N ALA A 185 -9.00 -5.79 -14.15
CA ALA A 185 -8.94 -5.79 -15.61
C ALA A 185 -8.70 -4.40 -16.23
N ASP A 186 -8.65 -3.34 -15.41
CA ASP A 186 -8.38 -1.99 -15.90
C ASP A 186 -6.90 -1.80 -16.29
N GLN A 187 -6.62 -1.81 -17.60
CA GLN A 187 -5.26 -1.66 -18.14
C GLN A 187 -4.62 -0.32 -17.78
N ARG A 188 -5.40 0.77 -17.72
CA ARG A 188 -4.85 2.09 -17.40
C ARG A 188 -4.44 2.16 -15.93
N PHE A 189 -5.25 1.58 -15.06
CA PHE A 189 -4.93 1.44 -13.64
C PHE A 189 -3.68 0.56 -13.43
N LEU A 190 -3.60 -0.59 -14.12
CA LEU A 190 -2.45 -1.48 -14.06
C LEU A 190 -1.17 -0.82 -14.60
N ALA A 191 -1.27 0.00 -15.65
CA ALA A 191 -0.15 0.76 -16.19
C ALA A 191 0.34 1.81 -15.17
N LEU A 192 -0.57 2.50 -14.50
CA LEU A 192 -0.23 3.44 -13.42
C LEU A 192 0.47 2.72 -12.25
N LEU A 193 -0.05 1.56 -11.83
CA LEU A 193 0.57 0.74 -10.80
C LEU A 193 1.99 0.30 -11.21
N TRP A 194 2.17 -0.10 -12.47
CA TRP A 194 3.48 -0.45 -13.00
C TRP A 194 4.46 0.72 -12.98
N LYS A 195 4.00 1.93 -13.35
CA LYS A 195 4.80 3.16 -13.23
C LYS A 195 5.26 3.39 -11.79
N PHE A 196 4.39 3.20 -10.80
CA PHE A 196 4.77 3.33 -9.38
C PHE A 196 5.80 2.30 -8.94
N ILE A 197 5.62 1.04 -9.33
CA ILE A 197 6.57 -0.03 -9.00
C ILE A 197 7.94 0.22 -9.66
N LYS A 198 7.96 0.85 -10.85
CA LYS A 198 9.19 1.13 -11.62
C LYS A 198 9.78 2.52 -11.42
N ALA A 199 9.14 3.39 -10.62
CA ALA A 199 9.59 4.76 -10.38
C ALA A 199 11.00 4.87 -9.77
N GLY A 200 11.50 3.80 -9.13
CA GLY A 200 12.84 3.76 -8.55
C GLY A 200 12.98 4.62 -7.30
N CYS A 201 14.23 4.87 -6.90
CA CYS A 201 14.55 5.74 -5.78
C CYS A 201 15.80 6.58 -6.05
N VAL A 202 15.86 7.77 -5.47
CA VAL A 202 17.07 8.59 -5.40
C VAL A 202 17.77 8.32 -4.08
N ASP A 203 19.03 7.90 -4.13
CA ASP A 203 19.88 7.64 -2.98
C ASP A 203 21.18 8.42 -3.11
N ARG A 204 21.42 9.39 -2.20
CA ARG A 204 22.57 10.32 -2.26
C ARG A 204 22.72 10.99 -3.62
N ASP A 205 21.63 11.59 -4.11
CA ASP A 205 21.53 12.29 -5.40
C ASP A 205 21.76 11.41 -6.65
N LEU A 206 21.91 10.11 -6.47
CA LEU A 206 22.01 9.15 -7.56
C LEU A 206 20.69 8.42 -7.75
N PHE A 207 20.18 8.45 -8.99
CA PHE A 207 19.01 7.68 -9.36
C PHE A 207 19.35 6.18 -9.41
N ARG A 208 18.52 5.38 -8.73
CA ARG A 208 18.58 3.92 -8.77
C ARG A 208 17.26 3.36 -9.30
N ALA A 209 17.35 2.63 -10.41
CA ALA A 209 16.20 1.95 -10.99
C ALA A 209 15.73 0.79 -10.10
N ALA A 210 14.41 0.59 -10.04
CA ALA A 210 13.81 -0.57 -9.35
C ALA A 210 13.81 -1.79 -10.28
N SER A 211 14.89 -2.57 -10.27
CA SER A 211 14.98 -3.85 -10.98
C SER A 211 14.09 -4.91 -10.31
N GLU A 212 14.19 -5.04 -8.98
CA GLU A 212 13.45 -5.97 -8.13
C GLU A 212 13.07 -5.32 -6.80
N GLY A 213 12.06 -5.89 -6.14
CA GLY A 213 11.59 -5.41 -4.85
C GLY A 213 10.71 -4.17 -4.94
N VAL A 214 10.00 -3.90 -3.85
CA VAL A 214 9.02 -2.82 -3.75
C VAL A 214 9.52 -1.80 -2.73
N PRO A 215 9.55 -0.50 -3.06
CA PRO A 215 10.05 0.53 -2.15
C PRO A 215 9.26 0.52 -0.83
N GLN A 216 9.98 0.31 0.27
CA GLN A 216 9.44 0.42 1.63
C GLN A 216 9.09 1.88 1.90
N GLY A 217 7.82 2.19 2.24
CA GLY A 217 7.36 3.55 2.53
C GLY A 217 6.37 4.15 1.52
N GLY A 218 6.06 3.43 0.43
CA GLY A 218 4.93 3.76 -0.43
C GLY A 218 3.59 3.41 0.23
N VAL A 219 2.57 4.25 0.04
CA VAL A 219 1.23 3.99 0.59
C VAL A 219 0.62 2.75 -0.05
N ILE A 220 0.89 2.49 -1.34
CA ILE A 220 0.46 1.27 -2.04
C ILE A 220 1.20 0.02 -1.55
N THR A 221 2.40 0.17 -1.00
CA THR A 221 3.35 -0.92 -0.79
C THR A 221 3.35 -1.46 0.64
N LEU A 222 2.30 -1.09 1.41
CA LEU A 222 2.03 -1.30 2.84
C LEU A 222 2.47 -0.09 3.70
N PRO A 223 1.59 0.42 4.60
CA PRO A 223 1.95 1.54 5.48
C PRO A 223 3.02 1.07 6.47
N THR A 224 4.27 1.47 6.25
CA THR A 224 5.38 1.21 7.20
C THR A 224 5.52 2.35 8.23
N ILE A 225 4.44 3.05 8.56
CA ILE A 225 4.47 4.12 9.57
C ILE A 225 3.37 3.84 10.58
N GLU A 226 3.64 2.93 11.52
CA GLU A 226 3.17 2.91 12.92
C GLU A 226 3.45 1.53 13.57
N GLN A 227 4.72 1.13 13.66
CA GLN A 227 5.14 0.02 14.54
C GLN A 227 6.34 0.35 15.43
N THR A 228 6.64 1.64 15.64
CA THR A 228 7.61 2.05 16.67
C THR A 228 7.00 3.18 17.51
N ARG A 229 6.06 2.79 18.37
CA ARG A 229 5.80 3.44 19.65
C ARG A 229 5.58 2.30 20.65
N GLU A 230 6.70 1.76 21.11
CA GLU A 230 6.85 1.43 22.53
C GLU A 230 7.47 2.65 23.21
#